data_AF-A0A218QW01-F1
#
_entry.id   AF-A0A218QW01-F1
#
_cell.length_a   1.000
_cell.length_b   1.000
_cell.length_c   1.000
_cell.angle_alpha   90.00
_cell.angle_beta   90.00
_cell.angle_gamma   90.00
#
_symmetry.space_group_name_H-M   'P 1'
#
loop_
_entity.id
_entity.type
_entity.pdbx_description
1 polymer ?
#
loop_
_entity_poly.entity_id
_entity_poly.type
_entity_poly.pdbx_seq_one_letter_code
_entity_poly.pdbx_strand_id
1 'polypeptide(L)'
;MSTLQDVISNSLSLTRAQLKADNRALVMEIQTKLANLGFYPGGGWIDGDLGSLNSFSWKGLIDFCRRVGSVSIPSEDVAINPDIALKLLETKQVEQINSILSAPGNTTLIFNKLKEIQNASPIVNRNTPASAFVARTINKSPFQTLINDYPAFLEQKPDGTFIISYGDSFTLSSGVTANFSDYPNRGIKPSIDETGLNFLSSNISHACVCVGSFTDSNSPIKTHWLGKKSIDKQQFYSVTKFIGVLNTICQINKNYPNIDVDDCVIESPKYRFNDLVKDMVKYQYEYGSSNAIGALFKRFIERPKLEQWIVEQTGNSGIKFLGAYGDNSLIANPKIKDTTTGKVILSSDGTGATGENLISAYDLVRLISMLGWHLHLPETAKLPSAQWKSLESVVRAMGNDTARYVDVALETLGVVNVISEPVIISKVGWGLGSMTYAALVKFVDQRVTQSKLRTFALALRCPTPASDDRERDTNLAVAVTEIVRRIINEELA
;
A
#
# COMPACT_ATOMS: atom_id res chain seq x y z
N MET A 1 10.82 32.37 -5.56
CA MET A 1 9.57 31.59 -5.62
C MET A 1 8.97 31.65 -4.22
N SER A 2 7.75 32.15 -4.08
CA SER A 2 7.10 32.31 -2.77
C SER A 2 6.65 30.96 -2.21
N THR A 3 6.89 30.73 -0.93
CA THR A 3 6.39 29.63 -0.09
C THR A 3 5.35 30.14 0.91
N LEU A 4 4.65 29.25 1.61
CA LEU A 4 3.75 29.65 2.71
C LEU A 4 4.52 30.45 3.77
N GLN A 5 5.78 30.09 4.05
CA GLN A 5 6.64 30.83 4.96
C GLN A 5 6.97 32.24 4.44
N ASP A 6 7.13 32.42 3.13
CA ASP A 6 7.35 33.75 2.54
C ASP A 6 6.12 34.65 2.64
N VAL A 7 4.91 34.08 2.53
CA VAL A 7 3.66 34.81 2.76
C VAL A 7 3.61 35.37 4.18
N ILE A 8 4.01 34.56 5.17
CA ILE A 8 4.05 34.98 6.58
C ILE A 8 5.15 36.02 6.80
N SER A 9 6.39 35.68 6.41
CA SER A 9 7.59 36.47 6.74
C SER A 9 7.57 37.85 6.09
N ASN A 10 6.95 37.97 4.91
CA ASN A 10 6.82 39.24 4.19
C ASN A 10 5.43 39.87 4.33
N SER A 11 4.56 39.33 5.18
CA SER A 11 3.18 39.82 5.39
C SER A 11 2.38 39.99 4.09
N LEU A 12 2.51 39.05 3.16
CA LEU A 12 1.89 39.15 1.84
C LEU A 12 0.39 38.82 1.90
N SER A 13 -0.42 39.61 1.20
CA SER A 13 -1.81 39.29 0.88
C SER A 13 -1.95 39.18 -0.63
N LEU A 14 -2.24 37.98 -1.13
CA LEU A 14 -2.33 37.71 -2.56
C LEU A 14 -3.79 37.58 -2.99
N THR A 15 -4.15 38.30 -4.05
CA THR A 15 -5.39 38.08 -4.78
C THR A 15 -5.38 36.69 -5.43
N ARG A 16 -6.55 36.18 -5.82
CA ARG A 16 -6.67 34.92 -6.55
C ARG A 16 -5.91 34.97 -7.89
N ALA A 17 -5.93 36.12 -8.56
CA ALA A 17 -5.21 36.32 -9.82
C ALA A 17 -3.69 36.21 -9.63
N GLN A 18 -3.13 36.88 -8.61
CA GLN A 18 -1.70 36.81 -8.29
C GLN A 18 -1.27 35.41 -7.86
N LEU A 19 -2.09 34.73 -7.04
CA LEU A 19 -1.82 33.36 -6.61
C LEU A 19 -1.81 32.39 -7.82
N LYS A 20 -2.69 32.61 -8.80
CA LYS A 20 -2.79 31.76 -9.99
C LYS A 20 -1.67 32.01 -11.01
N ALA A 21 -1.30 33.27 -11.27
CA ALA A 21 -0.38 33.62 -12.35
C ALA A 21 1.10 33.36 -12.00
N ASP A 22 1.54 33.77 -10.80
CA ASP A 22 2.97 33.90 -10.50
C ASP A 22 3.47 32.96 -9.39
N ASN A 23 2.60 32.11 -8.85
CA ASN A 23 2.85 31.40 -7.59
C ASN A 23 2.60 29.88 -7.68
N ARG A 24 2.93 29.25 -8.81
CA ARG A 24 2.74 27.79 -9.02
C ARG A 24 3.30 26.93 -7.88
N ALA A 25 4.52 27.23 -7.40
CA ALA A 25 5.15 26.48 -6.31
C ALA A 25 4.38 26.63 -4.99
N LEU A 26 3.93 27.84 -4.65
CA LEU A 26 3.05 28.10 -3.51
C LEU A 26 1.73 27.34 -3.62
N VAL A 27 1.12 27.30 -4.81
CA VAL A 27 -0.12 26.55 -5.04
C VAL A 27 0.11 25.05 -4.84
N MET A 28 1.24 24.50 -5.29
CA MET A 28 1.60 23.09 -5.01
C MET A 28 1.75 22.83 -3.51
N GLU A 29 2.36 23.76 -2.78
CA GLU A 29 2.49 23.67 -1.31
C GLU A 29 1.10 23.69 -0.64
N ILE A 30 0.22 24.63 -1.02
CA ILE A 30 -1.17 24.69 -0.54
C ILE A 30 -1.92 23.40 -0.84
N GLN A 31 -1.88 22.91 -2.09
CA GLN A 31 -2.52 21.65 -2.51
C GLN A 31 -2.02 20.47 -1.68
N THR A 32 -0.71 20.42 -1.39
CA THR A 32 -0.10 19.38 -0.56
C THR A 32 -0.62 19.45 0.88
N LYS A 33 -0.66 20.64 1.49
CA LYS A 33 -1.20 20.81 2.85
C LYS A 33 -2.68 20.42 2.93
N LEU A 34 -3.48 20.85 1.96
CA LEU A 34 -4.89 20.49 1.87
C LEU A 34 -5.10 18.99 1.67
N ALA A 35 -4.26 18.33 0.87
CA ALA A 35 -4.35 16.88 0.63
C ALA A 35 -4.06 16.08 1.89
N ASN A 36 -3.00 16.45 2.61
CA ASN A 36 -2.64 15.79 3.87
C ASN A 36 -3.71 15.94 4.96
N LEU A 37 -4.47 17.03 4.88
CA LEU A 37 -5.59 17.34 5.76
C LEU A 37 -6.92 16.78 5.23
N GLY A 38 -6.99 16.15 4.05
CA GLY A 38 -8.20 15.54 3.50
C GLY A 38 -9.17 16.48 2.79
N PHE A 39 -8.75 17.70 2.49
CA PHE A 39 -9.49 18.69 1.70
C PHE A 39 -9.18 18.66 0.21
N TYR A 40 -8.23 17.84 -0.23
CA TYR A 40 -7.77 17.78 -1.62
C TYR A 40 -7.38 16.34 -2.03
N PRO A 41 -7.59 15.90 -3.29
CA PRO A 41 -7.37 14.52 -3.75
C PRO A 41 -5.92 14.02 -3.80
N GLY A 42 -4.91 14.90 -3.65
CA GLY A 42 -3.49 14.56 -3.68
C GLY A 42 -2.98 13.95 -4.99
N GLY A 43 -1.75 13.42 -4.97
CA GLY A 43 -1.17 12.66 -6.09
C GLY A 43 -1.04 13.48 -7.37
N GLY A 44 -1.54 12.95 -8.50
CA GLY A 44 -1.47 13.59 -9.82
C GLY A 44 -1.98 15.04 -9.84
N TRP A 45 -2.92 15.37 -8.95
CA TRP A 45 -3.52 16.70 -8.77
C TRP A 45 -2.63 17.74 -8.11
N ILE A 46 -1.54 17.35 -7.46
CA ILE A 46 -0.58 18.34 -6.93
C ILE A 46 0.22 18.89 -8.12
N ASP A 47 -0.37 19.85 -8.82
CA ASP A 47 0.07 20.35 -10.12
C ASP A 47 0.33 21.86 -10.14
N GLY A 48 0.01 22.57 -9.06
CA GLY A 48 0.18 24.02 -8.95
C GLY A 48 -0.83 24.83 -9.76
N ASP A 49 -1.87 24.21 -10.32
CA ASP A 49 -3.00 24.92 -10.92
C ASP A 49 -4.10 25.17 -9.87
N LEU A 50 -4.34 26.45 -9.57
CA LEU A 50 -5.42 26.86 -8.68
C LEU A 50 -6.81 26.62 -9.33
N GLY A 51 -6.88 26.58 -10.66
CA GLY A 51 -8.10 26.32 -11.42
C GLY A 51 -9.13 27.45 -11.42
N SER A 52 -10.40 27.11 -11.64
CA SER A 52 -11.56 28.02 -11.55
C SER A 52 -12.14 28.04 -10.12
N LEU A 53 -13.19 28.84 -9.89
CA LEU A 53 -13.90 28.85 -8.59
C LEU A 53 -14.53 27.49 -8.23
N ASN A 54 -14.69 26.59 -9.20
CA ASN A 54 -15.25 25.26 -9.00
C ASN A 54 -14.18 24.16 -8.89
N SER A 55 -12.88 24.51 -8.93
CA SER A 55 -11.77 23.57 -8.83
C SER A 55 -11.68 22.95 -7.44
N PHE A 56 -11.04 21.78 -7.35
CA PHE A 56 -10.73 21.16 -6.06
C PHE A 56 -9.86 22.05 -5.19
N SER A 57 -8.91 22.79 -5.77
CA SER A 57 -7.96 23.61 -4.99
C SER A 57 -8.69 24.76 -4.32
N TRP A 58 -9.58 25.44 -5.05
CA TRP A 58 -10.36 26.54 -4.51
C TRP A 58 -11.40 26.09 -3.50
N LYS A 59 -12.17 25.05 -3.82
CA LYS A 59 -13.16 24.45 -2.90
C LYS A 59 -12.49 23.93 -1.62
N GLY A 60 -11.36 23.24 -1.75
CA GLY A 60 -10.60 22.69 -0.64
C GLY A 60 -10.04 23.77 0.28
N LEU A 61 -9.49 24.86 -0.27
CA LEU A 61 -9.00 25.98 0.53
C LEU A 61 -10.13 26.69 1.29
N ILE A 62 -11.27 26.89 0.64
CA ILE A 62 -12.48 27.46 1.29
C ILE A 62 -12.99 26.53 2.40
N ASP A 63 -13.12 25.23 2.14
CA ASP A 63 -13.61 24.26 3.14
C ASP A 63 -12.64 24.18 4.33
N PHE A 64 -11.33 24.16 4.07
CA PHE A 64 -10.31 24.24 5.12
C PHE A 64 -10.50 25.48 6.00
N CYS A 65 -10.58 26.69 5.42
CA CYS A 65 -10.74 27.92 6.18
C CYS A 65 -12.04 27.95 6.98
N ARG A 66 -13.13 27.41 6.43
CA ARG A 66 -14.42 27.28 7.15
C ARG A 66 -14.31 26.37 8.37
N ARG A 67 -13.62 25.23 8.24
CA ARG A 67 -13.57 24.22 9.30
C ARG A 67 -12.52 24.47 10.36
N VAL A 68 -11.37 25.03 10.00
CA VAL A 68 -10.33 25.40 10.98
C VAL A 68 -10.78 26.62 11.81
N GLY A 69 -11.63 27.47 11.24
CA GLY A 69 -12.12 28.69 11.88
C GLY A 69 -11.01 29.71 12.16
N SER A 70 -11.38 30.85 12.73
CA SER A 70 -10.44 31.91 13.14
C SER A 70 -9.56 32.48 12.01
N VAL A 71 -9.97 32.31 10.75
CA VAL A 71 -9.35 32.91 9.56
C VAL A 71 -10.43 33.39 8.59
N SER A 72 -10.12 34.38 7.76
CA SER A 72 -11.01 34.85 6.71
C SER A 72 -11.23 33.78 5.64
N ILE A 73 -12.45 33.71 5.10
CA ILE A 73 -12.73 32.84 3.94
C ILE A 73 -12.08 33.46 2.68
N PRO A 74 -11.32 32.67 1.90
CA PRO A 74 -10.72 33.14 0.66
C PRO A 74 -11.73 33.77 -0.31
N SER A 75 -11.35 34.90 -0.91
CA SER A 75 -12.10 35.62 -1.94
C SER A 75 -11.22 35.91 -3.16
N GLU A 76 -11.77 36.55 -4.20
CA GLU A 76 -10.94 36.95 -5.34
C GLU A 76 -9.89 38.01 -4.96
N ASP A 77 -10.22 38.90 -4.02
CA ASP A 77 -9.35 39.99 -3.57
C ASP A 77 -8.33 39.53 -2.52
N VAL A 78 -8.66 38.51 -1.72
CA VAL A 78 -7.77 37.92 -0.73
C VAL A 78 -7.88 36.40 -0.79
N ALA A 79 -7.04 35.78 -1.61
CA ALA A 79 -7.00 34.33 -1.75
C ALA A 79 -6.15 33.66 -0.66
N ILE A 80 -5.02 34.28 -0.30
CA ILE A 80 -4.16 33.84 0.79
C ILE A 80 -3.49 35.05 1.46
N ASN A 81 -3.37 34.99 2.78
CA ASN A 81 -2.75 35.98 3.64
C ASN A 81 -1.91 35.26 4.73
N PRO A 82 -1.20 35.99 5.62
CA PRO A 82 -0.36 35.37 6.64
C PRO A 82 -1.12 34.42 7.57
N ASP A 83 -2.36 34.76 7.95
CA ASP A 83 -3.17 33.93 8.85
C ASP A 83 -3.55 32.58 8.22
N ILE A 84 -4.01 32.60 6.96
CA ILE A 84 -4.33 31.37 6.21
C ILE A 84 -3.07 30.53 6.02
N ALA A 85 -1.95 31.17 5.66
CA ALA A 85 -0.68 30.47 5.46
C ALA A 85 -0.18 29.80 6.74
N LEU A 86 -0.25 30.51 7.87
CA LEU A 86 0.10 29.98 9.18
C LEU A 86 -0.78 28.79 9.54
N LYS A 87 -2.10 28.90 9.37
CA LYS A 87 -3.02 27.77 9.62
C LYS A 87 -2.72 26.56 8.74
N LEU A 88 -2.41 26.74 7.46
CA LEU A 88 -2.02 25.64 6.58
C LEU A 88 -0.73 24.93 7.02
N LEU A 89 0.21 25.66 7.64
CA LEU A 89 1.46 25.11 8.14
C LEU A 89 1.30 24.39 9.49
N GLU A 90 0.53 24.96 10.40
CA GLU A 90 0.42 24.48 11.79
C GLU A 90 -0.66 23.42 12.00
N THR A 91 -1.69 23.40 11.15
CA THR A 91 -2.79 22.45 11.30
C THR A 91 -2.30 21.04 11.01
N LYS A 92 -2.24 20.20 12.04
CA LYS A 92 -1.92 18.77 11.91
C LYS A 92 -3.14 17.94 11.51
N GLN A 93 -4.30 18.29 12.03
CA GLN A 93 -5.57 17.62 11.74
C GLN A 93 -6.72 18.59 11.99
N VAL A 94 -7.84 18.42 11.28
CA VAL A 94 -9.07 19.21 11.51
C VAL A 94 -10.13 18.33 12.17
N GLU A 95 -10.51 18.65 13.41
CA GLU A 95 -11.49 17.88 14.18
C GLU A 95 -12.84 17.72 13.44
N GLN A 96 -13.25 18.66 12.60
CA GLN A 96 -14.52 18.53 11.85
C GLN A 96 -14.43 17.58 10.63
N ILE A 97 -13.23 17.14 10.21
CA ILE A 97 -13.07 15.99 9.31
C ILE A 97 -13.34 14.67 10.03
N ASN A 98 -13.53 14.71 11.35
CA ASN A 98 -14.10 13.60 12.09
C ASN A 98 -15.43 13.14 11.48
N SER A 99 -16.21 13.92 10.73
CA SER A 99 -17.41 13.36 10.08
C SER A 99 -17.15 12.18 9.11
N ILE A 100 -15.94 12.04 8.53
CA ILE A 100 -15.55 10.85 7.74
C ILE A 100 -14.93 9.79 8.65
N LEU A 101 -14.09 10.18 9.60
CA LEU A 101 -13.48 9.26 10.56
C LEU A 101 -14.51 8.69 11.55
N SER A 102 -15.16 9.54 12.33
CA SER A 102 -16.07 9.26 13.44
C SER A 102 -17.53 8.98 13.09
N ALA A 103 -17.93 8.87 11.82
CA ALA A 103 -19.29 8.46 11.45
C ALA A 103 -19.30 6.98 10.99
N PRO A 104 -19.74 6.04 11.85
CA PRO A 104 -19.94 4.66 11.43
C PRO A 104 -20.89 4.63 10.23
N GLY A 105 -20.48 3.98 9.13
CA GLY A 105 -21.37 3.71 8.00
C GLY A 105 -21.49 4.79 6.92
N ASN A 106 -20.59 5.78 6.87
CA ASN A 106 -20.60 6.76 5.77
C ASN A 106 -19.84 6.31 4.51
N THR A 107 -19.89 5.01 4.20
CA THR A 107 -19.28 4.43 3.01
C THR A 107 -19.83 5.08 1.73
N THR A 108 -21.07 5.59 1.75
CA THR A 108 -21.65 6.38 0.65
C THR A 108 -20.93 7.71 0.43
N LEU A 109 -20.59 8.46 1.48
CA LEU A 109 -19.82 9.70 1.33
C LEU A 109 -18.40 9.43 0.81
N ILE A 110 -17.73 8.41 1.37
CA ILE A 110 -16.39 8.00 0.91
C ILE A 110 -16.45 7.57 -0.57
N PHE A 111 -17.46 6.76 -0.93
CA PHE A 111 -17.68 6.34 -2.31
C PHE A 111 -17.92 7.53 -3.24
N ASN A 112 -18.80 8.47 -2.88
CA ASN A 112 -19.10 9.64 -3.71
C ASN A 112 -17.88 10.54 -3.87
N LYS A 113 -17.12 10.79 -2.80
CA LYS A 113 -15.87 11.56 -2.84
C LYS A 113 -14.85 10.89 -3.75
N LEU A 114 -14.58 9.60 -3.56
CA LEU A 114 -13.63 8.86 -4.38
C LEU A 114 -14.10 8.74 -5.85
N LYS A 115 -15.42 8.65 -6.10
CA LYS A 115 -15.98 8.68 -7.46
C LYS A 115 -15.78 10.04 -8.14
N GLU A 116 -15.94 11.15 -7.42
CA GLU A 116 -15.65 12.49 -7.94
C GLU A 116 -14.16 12.62 -8.32
N ILE A 117 -13.27 12.13 -7.45
CA ILE A 117 -11.83 12.09 -7.70
C ILE A 117 -11.53 11.21 -8.93
N GLN A 118 -12.09 10.01 -9.00
CA GLN A 118 -11.96 9.11 -10.15
C GLN A 118 -12.45 9.75 -11.46
N ASN A 119 -13.46 10.61 -11.40
CA ASN A 119 -14.01 11.30 -12.57
C ASN A 119 -13.13 12.41 -13.12
N ALA A 120 -12.40 13.07 -12.24
CA ALA A 120 -11.66 14.25 -12.62
C ALA A 120 -10.15 13.99 -12.73
N SER A 121 -9.64 12.87 -12.18
CA SER A 121 -8.20 12.62 -12.09
C SER A 121 -7.56 12.33 -13.46
N PRO A 122 -6.36 12.88 -13.73
CA PRO A 122 -5.61 12.52 -14.92
C PRO A 122 -5.07 11.08 -14.82
N ILE A 123 -5.06 10.36 -15.95
CA ILE A 123 -4.39 9.07 -16.06
C ILE A 123 -2.90 9.32 -16.35
N VAL A 124 -2.06 9.14 -15.33
CA VAL A 124 -0.61 9.44 -15.43
C VAL A 124 0.23 8.21 -15.80
N ASN A 125 -0.27 6.99 -15.56
CA ASN A 125 0.35 5.76 -16.04
C ASN A 125 -0.50 5.15 -17.16
N ARG A 126 0.03 5.12 -18.38
CA ARG A 126 -0.68 4.57 -19.56
C ARG A 126 -0.56 3.05 -19.68
N ASN A 127 0.26 2.43 -18.85
CA ASN A 127 0.52 0.99 -18.85
C ASN A 127 -0.39 0.23 -17.87
N THR A 128 -1.30 0.95 -17.19
CA THR A 128 -2.33 0.42 -16.30
C THR A 128 -3.72 0.68 -16.91
N PRO A 129 -4.80 0.07 -16.39
CA PRO A 129 -6.15 0.49 -16.71
C PRO A 129 -6.31 1.99 -16.51
N ALA A 130 -7.17 2.61 -17.32
CA ALA A 130 -7.45 4.05 -17.29
C ALA A 130 -8.33 4.45 -16.09
N SER A 131 -7.87 4.10 -14.88
CA SER A 131 -8.52 4.38 -13.61
C SER A 131 -7.56 5.14 -12.68
N ALA A 132 -8.11 5.98 -11.81
CA ALA A 132 -7.37 7.09 -11.19
C ALA A 132 -6.38 6.64 -10.11
N PHE A 133 -6.75 5.61 -9.35
CA PHE A 133 -6.00 5.17 -8.18
C PHE A 133 -4.95 4.12 -8.55
N VAL A 134 -5.27 3.21 -9.48
CA VAL A 134 -4.30 2.26 -10.05
C VAL A 134 -3.24 2.97 -10.89
N ALA A 135 -3.61 4.02 -11.63
CA ALA A 135 -2.68 4.77 -12.46
C ALA A 135 -1.94 5.88 -11.71
N ARG A 136 -2.14 6.01 -10.39
CA ARG A 136 -1.68 7.16 -9.59
C ARG A 136 -0.15 7.28 -9.51
N THR A 137 0.55 6.14 -9.50
CA THR A 137 2.00 6.02 -9.32
C THR A 137 2.48 6.53 -7.97
N ILE A 138 3.74 6.23 -7.62
CA ILE A 138 4.38 6.80 -6.44
C ILE A 138 4.76 8.28 -6.61
N ASN A 139 4.80 8.79 -7.85
CA ASN A 139 5.17 10.18 -8.10
C ASN A 139 4.11 11.09 -7.46
N LYS A 140 4.55 12.04 -6.63
CA LYS A 140 3.66 12.93 -5.83
C LYS A 140 2.88 12.22 -4.70
N SER A 141 3.28 11.01 -4.31
CA SER A 141 2.87 10.43 -3.04
C SER A 141 3.50 11.23 -1.88
N PRO A 142 2.76 11.47 -0.78
CA PRO A 142 3.35 12.05 0.43
C PRO A 142 4.46 11.18 1.05
N PHE A 143 4.55 9.91 0.65
CA PHE A 143 5.49 8.94 1.21
C PHE A 143 6.61 8.54 0.24
N GLN A 144 6.70 9.16 -0.94
CA GLN A 144 7.68 8.82 -1.97
C GLN A 144 9.12 8.85 -1.45
N THR A 145 9.47 9.89 -0.69
CA THR A 145 10.83 10.10 -0.18
C THR A 145 11.21 9.11 0.93
N LEU A 146 10.23 8.42 1.51
CA LEU A 146 10.40 7.54 2.66
C LEU A 146 10.66 6.07 2.28
N ILE A 147 10.53 5.71 1.00
CA ILE A 147 10.64 4.32 0.55
C ILE A 147 12.00 3.69 0.90
N ASN A 148 13.08 4.47 0.84
CA ASN A 148 14.40 3.97 1.19
C ASN A 148 14.51 3.63 2.68
N ASP A 149 13.71 4.29 3.52
CA ASP A 149 13.67 4.08 4.97
C ASP A 149 12.67 2.98 5.38
N TYR A 150 11.85 2.45 4.47
CA TYR A 150 10.88 1.40 4.77
C TYR A 150 11.49 0.18 5.48
N PRO A 151 12.66 -0.34 5.08
CA PRO A 151 13.30 -1.43 5.81
C PRO A 151 13.56 -1.06 7.28
N ALA A 152 14.16 0.11 7.55
CA ALA A 152 14.43 0.60 8.90
C ALA A 152 13.14 0.78 9.71
N PHE A 153 12.10 1.35 9.09
CA PHE A 153 10.80 1.49 9.75
C PHE A 153 10.18 0.12 10.06
N LEU A 154 10.36 -0.90 9.22
CA LEU A 154 9.87 -2.25 9.50
C LEU A 154 10.61 -2.93 10.67
N GLU A 155 11.83 -2.53 11.02
CA GLU A 155 12.54 -3.08 12.19
C GLU A 155 11.98 -2.54 13.52
N GLN A 156 11.32 -1.38 13.50
CA GLN A 156 10.79 -0.74 14.69
C GLN A 156 9.70 -1.59 15.36
N LYS A 157 9.84 -1.76 16.67
CA LYS A 157 8.86 -2.32 17.60
C LYS A 157 8.31 -1.24 18.53
N PRO A 158 7.14 -1.43 19.16
CA PRO A 158 6.70 -0.55 20.24
C PRO A 158 7.69 -0.62 21.41
N ASP A 159 7.90 0.53 22.06
CA ASP A 159 8.80 0.66 23.23
C ASP A 159 8.05 0.53 24.57
N GLY A 160 6.72 0.46 24.54
CA GLY A 160 5.86 0.35 25.72
C GLY A 160 5.68 1.65 26.51
N THR A 161 6.31 2.75 26.09
CA THR A 161 6.29 4.05 26.78
C THR A 161 5.78 5.18 25.89
N PHE A 162 6.38 5.41 24.73
CA PHE A 162 5.96 6.42 23.75
C PHE A 162 5.19 5.80 22.59
N ILE A 163 5.52 4.55 22.24
CA ILE A 163 4.87 3.78 21.18
C ILE A 163 4.33 2.47 21.78
N ILE A 164 3.02 2.29 21.72
CA ILE A 164 2.31 1.09 22.18
C ILE A 164 1.68 0.33 21.01
N SER A 165 1.22 -0.90 21.27
CA SER A 165 0.43 -1.71 20.34
C SER A 165 -0.88 -2.16 21.03
N TYR A 166 -1.69 -2.98 20.35
CA TYR A 166 -2.91 -3.56 20.94
C TYR A 166 -2.68 -4.57 22.07
N GLY A 167 -1.46 -5.11 22.23
CA GLY A 167 -1.18 -6.20 23.18
C GLY A 167 -1.78 -7.55 22.73
N ASP A 168 -2.10 -8.40 23.70
CA ASP A 168 -2.68 -9.74 23.51
C ASP A 168 -4.18 -9.71 23.22
N SER A 169 -4.87 -8.72 23.75
CA SER A 169 -6.28 -8.50 23.51
C SER A 169 -6.59 -7.01 23.59
N PHE A 170 -7.60 -6.60 22.83
CA PHE A 170 -8.00 -5.20 22.77
C PHE A 170 -9.51 -5.08 22.62
N THR A 171 -10.15 -4.28 23.48
CA THR A 171 -11.59 -4.00 23.38
C THR A 171 -11.80 -2.90 22.35
N LEU A 172 -12.42 -3.27 21.22
CA LEU A 172 -12.80 -2.38 20.15
C LEU A 172 -13.79 -1.32 20.64
N SER A 173 -13.94 -0.23 19.89
CA SER A 173 -14.92 0.82 20.16
C SER A 173 -16.38 0.32 20.14
N SER A 174 -16.63 -0.83 19.52
CA SER A 174 -17.92 -1.54 19.57
C SER A 174 -18.19 -2.29 20.88
N GLY A 175 -17.19 -2.40 21.77
CA GLY A 175 -17.24 -3.22 22.99
C GLY A 175 -16.84 -4.68 22.78
N VAL A 176 -16.57 -5.11 21.54
CA VAL A 176 -16.09 -6.47 21.23
C VAL A 176 -14.59 -6.56 21.52
N THR A 177 -14.16 -7.62 22.20
CA THR A 177 -12.73 -7.88 22.44
C THR A 177 -12.13 -8.68 21.29
N ALA A 178 -11.18 -8.09 20.58
CA ALA A 178 -10.31 -8.78 19.64
C ALA A 178 -9.18 -9.49 20.42
N ASN A 179 -8.90 -10.74 20.07
CA ASN A 179 -7.82 -11.53 20.67
C ASN A 179 -6.75 -11.81 19.63
N PHE A 180 -5.50 -11.50 19.97
CA PHE A 180 -4.34 -11.72 19.11
C PHE A 180 -3.66 -13.03 19.49
N SER A 181 -3.48 -13.89 18.50
CA SER A 181 -2.80 -15.19 18.65
C SER A 181 -1.41 -15.12 18.05
N ASP A 182 -0.53 -16.02 18.48
CA ASP A 182 0.80 -16.15 17.88
C ASP A 182 0.68 -16.31 16.36
N TYR A 183 1.58 -15.66 15.62
CA TYR A 183 1.63 -15.82 14.17
C TYR A 183 1.87 -17.29 13.81
N PRO A 184 1.05 -17.92 12.94
CA PRO A 184 1.11 -19.37 12.80
C PRO A 184 2.43 -19.81 12.15
N ASN A 185 2.90 -21.00 12.51
CA ASN A 185 4.04 -21.64 11.87
C ASN A 185 3.77 -21.87 10.37
N ARG A 186 4.84 -21.99 9.57
CA ARG A 186 4.75 -22.42 8.18
C ARG A 186 3.93 -23.72 8.06
N GLY A 187 3.05 -23.78 7.06
CA GLY A 187 2.19 -24.93 6.78
C GLY A 187 0.96 -25.02 7.67
N ILE A 188 0.79 -24.11 8.64
CA ILE A 188 -0.38 -24.05 9.52
C ILE A 188 -1.25 -22.86 9.15
N LYS A 189 -2.53 -23.13 8.96
CA LYS A 189 -3.55 -22.11 8.73
C LYS A 189 -4.08 -21.56 10.06
N PRO A 190 -4.17 -20.23 10.25
CA PRO A 190 -4.76 -19.62 11.44
C PRO A 190 -6.27 -19.87 11.50
N SER A 191 -6.85 -19.64 12.68
CA SER A 191 -8.28 -19.34 12.79
C SER A 191 -8.55 -17.97 12.16
N ILE A 192 -9.53 -17.88 11.27
CA ILE A 192 -9.91 -16.64 10.58
C ILE A 192 -11.37 -16.34 10.91
N ASP A 193 -11.66 -15.14 11.43
CA ASP A 193 -13.03 -14.65 11.57
C ASP A 193 -13.59 -14.26 10.20
N GLU A 194 -14.31 -15.18 9.56
CA GLU A 194 -14.95 -14.98 8.25
C GLU A 194 -16.13 -13.98 8.26
N THR A 195 -16.48 -13.42 9.42
CA THR A 195 -17.51 -12.39 9.56
C THR A 195 -16.95 -11.00 9.80
N GLY A 196 -15.68 -10.91 10.21
CA GLY A 196 -15.01 -9.67 10.60
C GLY A 196 -14.90 -8.63 9.47
N LEU A 197 -15.07 -9.04 8.21
CA LEU A 197 -15.06 -8.15 7.04
C LEU A 197 -16.44 -7.99 6.37
N ASN A 198 -17.53 -8.33 7.06
CA ASN A 198 -18.91 -8.20 6.53
C ASN A 198 -19.33 -6.75 6.23
N PHE A 199 -18.63 -5.76 6.80
CA PHE A 199 -18.85 -4.35 6.47
C PHE A 199 -18.39 -3.97 5.06
N LEU A 200 -17.55 -4.79 4.41
CA LEU A 200 -17.12 -4.54 3.04
C LEU A 200 -18.29 -4.74 2.07
N SER A 201 -18.43 -3.79 1.14
CA SER A 201 -19.41 -3.85 0.04
C SER A 201 -19.49 -5.22 -0.63
N SER A 202 -20.68 -5.59 -1.12
CA SER A 202 -20.89 -6.79 -1.94
C SER A 202 -20.03 -6.79 -3.21
N ASN A 203 -19.58 -5.62 -3.67
CA ASN A 203 -18.62 -5.48 -4.77
C ASN A 203 -17.22 -6.02 -4.43
N ILE A 204 -16.89 -6.21 -3.14
CA ILE A 204 -15.70 -6.93 -2.71
C ILE A 204 -16.10 -8.37 -2.40
N SER A 205 -15.71 -9.26 -3.30
CA SER A 205 -16.13 -10.68 -3.26
C SER A 205 -15.31 -11.53 -2.32
N HIS A 206 -14.01 -11.24 -2.21
CA HIS A 206 -13.05 -11.98 -1.39
C HIS A 206 -12.16 -10.96 -0.70
N ALA A 207 -11.93 -11.16 0.59
CA ALA A 207 -11.04 -10.34 1.37
C ALA A 207 -10.39 -11.14 2.49
N CYS A 208 -9.16 -10.76 2.83
CA CYS A 208 -8.51 -11.15 4.07
C CYS A 208 -7.79 -9.91 4.62
N VAL A 209 -7.84 -9.73 5.93
CA VAL A 209 -7.06 -8.73 6.68
C VAL A 209 -6.41 -9.46 7.84
N CYS A 210 -5.11 -9.25 8.02
CA CYS A 210 -4.38 -9.72 9.20
C CYS A 210 -3.81 -8.49 9.90
N VAL A 211 -4.27 -8.23 11.12
CA VAL A 211 -3.76 -7.12 11.93
C VAL A 211 -2.72 -7.67 12.88
N GLY A 212 -1.58 -6.98 12.97
CA GLY A 212 -0.47 -7.35 13.83
C GLY A 212 -0.44 -6.51 15.11
N SER A 213 -0.02 -7.14 16.20
CA SER A 213 0.18 -6.51 17.49
C SER A 213 1.40 -7.08 18.21
N PHE A 214 2.02 -6.30 19.09
CA PHE A 214 3.08 -6.74 19.98
C PHE A 214 2.61 -6.63 21.43
N THR A 215 2.95 -7.63 22.24
CA THR A 215 2.76 -7.60 23.69
C THR A 215 3.79 -6.69 24.37
N ASP A 216 5.04 -6.75 23.92
CA ASP A 216 6.16 -5.90 24.35
C ASP A 216 7.25 -5.83 23.26
N SER A 217 8.36 -5.13 23.54
CA SER A 217 9.47 -4.93 22.60
C SER A 217 10.29 -6.19 22.31
N ASN A 218 10.20 -7.23 23.14
CA ASN A 218 10.94 -8.48 22.98
C ASN A 218 10.10 -9.59 22.36
N SER A 219 8.78 -9.44 22.38
CA SER A 219 7.83 -10.43 21.89
C SER A 219 7.86 -10.53 20.36
N PRO A 220 7.64 -11.74 19.81
CA PRO A 220 7.21 -11.91 18.43
C PRO A 220 5.87 -11.20 18.19
N ILE A 221 5.59 -10.89 16.92
CA ILE A 221 4.30 -10.32 16.56
C ILE A 221 3.17 -11.35 16.74
N LYS A 222 2.07 -10.91 17.34
CA LYS A 222 0.78 -11.62 17.42
C LYS A 222 -0.18 -11.05 16.40
N THR A 223 -1.19 -11.83 16.02
CA THR A 223 -2.08 -11.52 14.90
C THR A 223 -3.53 -11.85 15.16
N HIS A 224 -4.40 -11.06 14.54
CA HIS A 224 -5.82 -11.32 14.43
C HIS A 224 -6.21 -11.36 12.95
N TRP A 225 -6.85 -12.46 12.53
CA TRP A 225 -7.15 -12.74 11.12
C TRP A 225 -8.64 -12.61 10.85
N LEU A 226 -8.98 -11.79 9.87
CA LEU A 226 -10.34 -11.44 9.50
C LEU A 226 -10.55 -11.76 8.02
N GLY A 227 -11.72 -12.29 7.68
CA GLY A 227 -12.00 -12.85 6.37
C GLY A 227 -13.35 -12.44 5.81
N LYS A 228 -13.44 -12.53 4.48
CA LYS A 228 -14.68 -12.64 3.71
C LYS A 228 -14.39 -13.60 2.56
N LYS A 229 -14.83 -14.86 2.68
CA LYS A 229 -14.44 -15.94 1.74
C LYS A 229 -12.92 -16.01 1.59
N SER A 230 -12.20 -15.92 2.71
CA SER A 230 -10.77 -15.59 2.68
C SER A 230 -9.91 -16.72 2.12
N ILE A 231 -10.36 -17.97 2.27
CA ILE A 231 -9.67 -19.21 1.84
C ILE A 231 -10.12 -19.67 0.44
N ASP A 232 -11.23 -19.14 -0.08
CA ASP A 232 -11.74 -19.50 -1.40
C ASP A 232 -10.74 -19.10 -2.49
N LYS A 233 -10.40 -20.06 -3.36
CA LYS A 233 -9.43 -19.84 -4.43
C LYS A 233 -10.04 -19.09 -5.61
N GLN A 234 -9.35 -18.07 -6.07
CA GLN A 234 -9.76 -17.23 -7.19
C GLN A 234 -8.54 -16.78 -8.01
N GLN A 235 -8.80 -16.25 -9.20
CA GLN A 235 -7.79 -15.51 -9.94
C GLN A 235 -7.51 -14.18 -9.23
N PHE A 236 -6.31 -14.05 -8.65
CA PHE A 236 -5.79 -12.79 -8.11
C PHE A 236 -4.82 -12.07 -9.07
N TYR A 237 -4.67 -12.60 -10.29
CA TYR A 237 -3.91 -11.99 -11.39
C TYR A 237 -2.50 -11.55 -10.99
N SER A 238 -2.10 -10.33 -11.38
CA SER A 238 -0.76 -9.79 -11.20
C SER A 238 -0.36 -9.59 -9.74
N VAL A 239 -1.32 -9.59 -8.79
CA VAL A 239 -1.00 -9.52 -7.35
C VAL A 239 -0.09 -10.66 -6.95
N THR A 240 -0.22 -11.83 -7.59
CA THR A 240 0.55 -13.03 -7.25
C THR A 240 2.02 -13.00 -7.69
N LYS A 241 2.46 -12.00 -8.47
CA LYS A 241 3.79 -12.03 -9.10
C LYS A 241 4.97 -11.89 -8.13
N PHE A 242 4.75 -11.28 -6.96
CA PHE A 242 5.79 -11.18 -5.92
C PHE A 242 6.15 -12.56 -5.33
N ILE A 243 5.27 -13.56 -5.47
CA ILE A 243 5.49 -14.91 -4.91
C ILE A 243 6.74 -15.56 -5.51
N GLY A 244 6.94 -15.46 -6.83
CA GLY A 244 8.14 -15.98 -7.50
C GLY A 244 9.42 -15.29 -7.02
N VAL A 245 9.35 -13.98 -6.74
CA VAL A 245 10.47 -13.19 -6.20
C VAL A 245 10.86 -13.70 -4.81
N LEU A 246 9.88 -13.86 -3.92
CA LEU A 246 10.12 -14.35 -2.55
C LEU A 246 10.73 -15.75 -2.55
N ASN A 247 10.19 -16.66 -3.37
CA ASN A 247 10.73 -18.00 -3.50
C ASN A 247 12.17 -17.98 -4.03
N THR A 248 12.45 -17.14 -5.04
CA THR A 248 13.81 -16.97 -5.60
C THR A 248 14.81 -16.55 -4.52
N ILE A 249 14.44 -15.59 -3.67
CA ILE A 249 15.29 -15.15 -2.53
C ILE A 249 15.52 -16.29 -1.54
N CYS A 250 14.46 -17.03 -1.18
CA CYS A 250 14.59 -18.17 -0.28
C CYS A 250 15.57 -19.21 -0.83
N GLN A 251 15.52 -19.50 -2.14
CA GLN A 251 16.46 -20.43 -2.80
C GLN A 251 17.90 -19.91 -2.80
N ILE A 252 18.12 -18.63 -3.13
CA ILE A 252 19.45 -18.01 -3.10
C ILE A 252 20.02 -18.10 -1.69
N ASN A 253 19.31 -17.59 -0.69
CA ASN A 253 19.83 -17.51 0.67
C ASN A 253 19.96 -18.88 1.36
N LYS A 254 19.20 -19.90 0.94
CA LYS A 254 19.38 -21.28 1.40
C LYS A 254 20.77 -21.82 1.08
N ASN A 255 21.28 -21.55 -0.13
CA ASN A 255 22.58 -22.05 -0.58
C ASN A 255 23.71 -21.03 -0.33
N TYR A 256 23.37 -19.75 -0.28
CA TYR A 256 24.30 -18.63 -0.16
C TYR A 256 23.75 -17.57 0.82
N PRO A 257 23.76 -17.84 2.14
CA PRO A 257 23.18 -16.94 3.15
C PRO A 257 23.87 -15.56 3.21
N ASN A 258 25.11 -15.48 2.73
CA ASN A 258 25.85 -14.22 2.73
C ASN A 258 25.58 -13.33 1.51
N ILE A 259 24.85 -13.82 0.51
CA ILE A 259 24.54 -13.03 -0.68
C ILE A 259 23.42 -12.03 -0.40
N ASP A 260 23.60 -10.83 -0.93
CA ASP A 260 22.57 -9.81 -1.06
C ASP A 260 22.05 -9.78 -2.50
N VAL A 261 20.74 -9.66 -2.69
CA VAL A 261 20.16 -9.58 -4.04
C VAL A 261 20.33 -8.20 -4.68
N ASP A 262 20.66 -7.16 -3.90
CA ASP A 262 21.06 -5.86 -4.47
C ASP A 262 22.37 -5.96 -5.28
N ASP A 263 23.23 -6.93 -4.93
CA ASP A 263 24.47 -7.24 -5.63
C ASP A 263 24.27 -8.30 -6.73
N CYS A 264 23.03 -8.69 -7.02
CA CYS A 264 22.72 -9.71 -8.00
C CYS A 264 22.22 -9.13 -9.33
N VAL A 265 22.61 -9.78 -10.42
CA VAL A 265 22.09 -9.52 -11.77
C VAL A 265 21.51 -10.79 -12.37
N ILE A 266 20.46 -10.64 -13.18
CA ILE A 266 19.92 -11.71 -14.01
C ILE A 266 20.56 -11.58 -15.39
N GLU A 267 21.24 -12.62 -15.87
CA GLU A 267 22.01 -12.59 -17.12
C GLU A 267 21.20 -12.98 -18.37
N SER A 268 21.68 -12.49 -19.53
CA SER A 268 21.21 -12.77 -20.90
C SER A 268 19.81 -12.24 -21.26
N PRO A 269 19.60 -10.91 -21.35
CA PRO A 269 20.56 -9.80 -21.08
C PRO A 269 20.69 -9.45 -19.59
N LYS A 270 21.65 -8.58 -19.25
CA LYS A 270 22.00 -8.24 -17.86
C LYS A 270 21.06 -7.18 -17.27
N TYR A 271 20.27 -7.55 -16.27
CA TYR A 271 19.43 -6.64 -15.47
C TYR A 271 19.73 -6.78 -13.98
N ARG A 272 19.67 -5.70 -13.20
CA ARG A 272 19.73 -5.83 -11.74
C ARG A 272 18.46 -6.50 -11.23
N PHE A 273 18.60 -7.35 -10.22
CA PHE A 273 17.48 -8.08 -9.63
C PHE A 273 16.38 -7.12 -9.14
N ASN A 274 16.78 -6.10 -8.36
CA ASN A 274 15.88 -5.14 -7.74
C ASN A 274 15.19 -4.21 -8.76
N ASP A 275 15.88 -3.81 -9.83
CA ASP A 275 15.31 -2.99 -10.90
C ASP A 275 14.16 -3.73 -11.62
N LEU A 276 14.29 -5.04 -11.83
CA LEU A 276 13.20 -5.85 -12.39
C LEU A 276 12.00 -5.96 -11.45
N VAL A 277 12.23 -6.19 -10.15
CA VAL A 277 11.13 -6.24 -9.16
C VAL A 277 10.42 -4.88 -9.10
N LYS A 278 11.16 -3.78 -9.17
CA LYS A 278 10.62 -2.43 -9.19
C LYS A 278 9.78 -2.16 -10.45
N ASP A 279 10.27 -2.50 -11.64
CA ASP A 279 9.51 -2.32 -12.89
C ASP A 279 8.24 -3.20 -12.92
N MET A 280 8.32 -4.42 -12.37
CA MET A 280 7.18 -5.33 -12.23
C MET A 280 5.99 -4.72 -11.47
N VAL A 281 6.26 -3.92 -10.43
CA VAL A 281 5.21 -3.29 -9.61
C VAL A 281 4.85 -1.88 -10.09
N LYS A 282 5.79 -1.15 -10.70
CA LYS A 282 5.55 0.18 -11.26
C LYS A 282 4.77 0.15 -12.57
N TYR A 283 4.83 -0.95 -13.32
CA TYR A 283 4.33 -1.03 -14.70
C TYR A 283 4.96 0.05 -15.59
N GLN A 284 6.26 0.28 -15.46
CA GLN A 284 6.93 1.30 -16.29
C GLN A 284 7.33 0.76 -17.67
N TYR A 285 7.40 -0.57 -17.84
CA TYR A 285 7.85 -1.21 -19.08
C TYR A 285 9.28 -0.76 -19.43
N GLU A 286 10.11 -0.53 -18.41
CA GLU A 286 11.51 -0.13 -18.58
C GLU A 286 12.34 -1.30 -19.14
N TYR A 287 12.10 -2.51 -18.60
CA TYR A 287 12.80 -3.74 -19.02
C TYR A 287 11.87 -4.72 -19.72
N GLY A 288 10.58 -4.71 -19.36
CA GLY A 288 9.57 -5.57 -19.97
C GLY A 288 8.21 -5.40 -19.31
N SER A 289 7.19 -6.09 -19.83
CA SER A 289 5.88 -6.07 -19.20
C SER A 289 5.96 -6.68 -17.78
N SER A 290 5.10 -6.21 -16.88
CA SER A 290 4.93 -6.82 -15.56
C SER A 290 4.65 -8.33 -15.66
N ASN A 291 3.97 -8.77 -16.72
CA ASN A 291 3.71 -10.19 -16.99
C ASN A 291 5.00 -10.96 -17.32
N ALA A 292 5.83 -10.43 -18.21
CA ALA A 292 7.08 -11.05 -18.62
C ALA A 292 8.07 -11.15 -17.45
N ILE A 293 8.15 -10.12 -16.60
CA ILE A 293 8.98 -10.13 -15.38
C ILE A 293 8.41 -11.10 -14.34
N GLY A 294 7.10 -11.11 -14.11
CA GLY A 294 6.48 -12.12 -13.23
C GLY A 294 6.74 -13.55 -13.71
N ALA A 295 6.69 -13.77 -15.03
CA ALA A 295 6.96 -15.07 -15.64
C ALA A 295 8.45 -15.45 -15.54
N LEU A 296 9.37 -14.48 -15.57
CA LEU A 296 10.80 -14.65 -15.29
C LEU A 296 11.06 -15.22 -13.90
N PHE A 297 10.48 -14.65 -12.85
CA PHE A 297 10.71 -15.17 -11.50
C PHE A 297 10.11 -16.57 -11.27
N LYS A 298 9.08 -16.95 -12.04
CA LYS A 298 8.57 -18.33 -12.07
C LYS A 298 9.48 -19.34 -12.79
N ARG A 299 10.60 -18.92 -13.40
CA ARG A 299 11.54 -19.82 -14.09
C ARG A 299 12.59 -20.44 -13.18
N PHE A 300 12.78 -19.91 -11.98
CA PHE A 300 13.78 -20.41 -11.02
C PHE A 300 13.31 -21.62 -10.22
N ILE A 301 12.11 -22.12 -10.49
CA ILE A 301 11.53 -23.30 -9.87
C ILE A 301 10.45 -23.87 -10.79
N GLU A 302 10.32 -25.19 -10.85
CA GLU A 302 9.20 -25.81 -11.55
C GLU A 302 7.87 -25.38 -10.92
N ARG A 303 6.85 -25.11 -11.75
CA ARG A 303 5.56 -24.60 -11.26
C ARG A 303 4.88 -25.48 -10.21
N PRO A 304 4.86 -26.84 -10.31
CA PRO A 304 4.33 -27.68 -9.25
C PRO A 304 5.10 -27.55 -7.92
N LYS A 305 6.43 -27.39 -7.97
CA LYS A 305 7.25 -27.16 -6.78
C LYS A 305 6.98 -25.78 -6.17
N LEU A 306 6.70 -24.76 -7.00
CA LEU A 306 6.31 -23.43 -6.51
C LEU A 306 4.93 -23.44 -5.83
N GLU A 307 3.96 -24.16 -6.41
CA GLU A 307 2.65 -24.37 -5.78
C GLU A 307 2.80 -25.05 -4.42
N GLN A 308 3.56 -26.15 -4.36
CA GLN A 308 3.84 -26.85 -3.12
C GLN A 308 4.56 -25.95 -2.11
N TRP A 309 5.51 -25.12 -2.55
CA TRP A 309 6.16 -24.14 -1.70
C TRP A 309 5.16 -23.16 -1.07
N ILE A 310 4.15 -22.70 -1.82
CA ILE A 310 3.09 -21.84 -1.25
C ILE A 310 2.31 -22.62 -0.18
N VAL A 311 1.90 -23.86 -0.46
CA VAL A 311 1.20 -24.71 0.52
C VAL A 311 2.03 -24.89 1.79
N GLU A 312 3.34 -25.08 1.68
CA GLU A 312 4.26 -25.17 2.82
C GLU A 312 4.36 -23.87 3.61
N GLN A 313 4.10 -22.70 3.01
CA GLN A 313 4.13 -21.42 3.74
C GLN A 313 2.79 -21.12 4.41
N THR A 314 1.68 -21.47 3.77
CA THR A 314 0.33 -21.03 4.17
C THR A 314 -0.53 -22.12 4.80
N GLY A 315 -0.25 -23.40 4.55
CA GLY A 315 -1.09 -24.53 4.94
C GLY A 315 -2.35 -24.71 4.10
N ASN A 316 -2.55 -23.90 3.05
CA ASN A 316 -3.73 -23.99 2.20
C ASN A 316 -3.50 -24.92 1.00
N SER A 317 -3.74 -26.21 1.17
CA SER A 317 -3.55 -27.23 0.12
C SER A 317 -4.55 -27.16 -1.04
N GLY A 318 -5.58 -26.32 -0.96
CA GLY A 318 -6.65 -26.25 -1.97
C GLY A 318 -6.32 -25.45 -3.23
N ILE A 319 -5.19 -24.74 -3.26
CA ILE A 319 -4.81 -23.80 -4.32
C ILE A 319 -4.44 -24.48 -5.65
N LYS A 320 -4.33 -23.68 -6.72
CA LYS A 320 -3.69 -24.04 -7.98
C LYS A 320 -2.79 -22.89 -8.42
N PHE A 321 -1.51 -23.11 -8.67
CA PHE A 321 -0.56 -22.04 -9.01
C PHE A 321 0.42 -22.41 -10.13
N LEU A 322 -0.13 -23.03 -11.17
CA LEU A 322 0.61 -23.53 -12.34
C LEU A 322 0.51 -22.61 -13.57
N GLY A 323 -0.19 -21.49 -13.45
CA GLY A 323 -0.43 -20.60 -14.57
C GLY A 323 0.75 -19.70 -14.93
N ALA A 324 0.83 -19.43 -16.22
CA ALA A 324 1.63 -18.33 -16.76
C ALA A 324 0.91 -16.98 -16.51
N TYR A 325 1.57 -15.87 -16.82
CA TYR A 325 0.99 -14.53 -16.72
C TYR A 325 0.53 -13.96 -18.06
N GLY A 326 0.23 -14.81 -19.05
CA GLY A 326 -0.22 -14.38 -20.38
C GLY A 326 0.91 -13.95 -21.34
N ASP A 327 2.09 -13.62 -20.82
CA ASP A 327 3.27 -13.27 -21.63
C ASP A 327 4.35 -14.35 -21.51
N ASN A 328 5.23 -14.40 -22.51
CA ASN A 328 6.49 -15.13 -22.40
C ASN A 328 7.36 -14.52 -21.29
N SER A 329 8.18 -15.36 -20.67
CA SER A 329 9.19 -14.89 -19.72
C SER A 329 10.14 -13.90 -20.37
N LEU A 330 10.50 -12.82 -19.64
CA LEU A 330 11.43 -11.80 -20.12
C LEU A 330 12.78 -12.41 -20.57
N ILE A 331 13.26 -13.43 -19.85
CA ILE A 331 14.45 -14.20 -20.21
C ILE A 331 14.07 -15.68 -20.15
N ALA A 332 14.27 -16.40 -21.26
CA ALA A 332 13.84 -17.80 -21.35
C ALA A 332 14.61 -18.71 -20.38
N ASN A 333 15.93 -18.57 -20.27
CA ASN A 333 16.79 -19.41 -19.44
C ASN A 333 17.64 -18.55 -18.50
N PRO A 334 17.01 -17.91 -17.51
CA PRO A 334 17.70 -16.94 -16.68
C PRO A 334 18.71 -17.59 -15.75
N LYS A 335 19.79 -16.85 -15.48
CA LYS A 335 20.78 -17.16 -14.46
C LYS A 335 20.96 -15.93 -13.59
N ILE A 336 20.95 -16.13 -12.28
CA ILE A 336 21.29 -15.08 -11.32
C ILE A 336 22.77 -15.21 -10.99
N LYS A 337 23.48 -14.12 -11.13
CA LYS A 337 24.89 -14.00 -10.83
C LYS A 337 25.10 -12.94 -9.75
N ASP A 338 25.84 -13.32 -8.73
CA ASP A 338 26.36 -12.37 -7.74
C ASP A 338 27.52 -11.59 -8.37
N THR A 339 27.42 -10.27 -8.35
CA THR A 339 28.42 -9.38 -8.94
C THR A 339 29.66 -9.22 -8.09
N THR A 340 29.60 -9.52 -6.78
CA THR A 340 30.76 -9.45 -5.89
C THR A 340 31.70 -10.63 -6.10
N THR A 341 31.16 -11.85 -6.20
CA THR A 341 31.97 -13.06 -6.43
C THR A 341 32.09 -13.45 -7.90
N GLY A 342 31.24 -12.91 -8.77
CA GLY A 342 31.14 -13.28 -10.18
C GLY A 342 30.54 -14.68 -10.41
N LYS A 343 29.99 -15.34 -9.39
CA LYS A 343 29.45 -16.71 -9.51
C LYS A 343 27.98 -16.71 -9.88
N VAL A 344 27.58 -17.67 -10.70
CA VAL A 344 26.17 -18.01 -10.89
C VAL A 344 25.66 -18.70 -9.63
N ILE A 345 24.63 -18.14 -9.02
CA ILE A 345 24.11 -18.54 -7.71
C ILE A 345 22.72 -19.18 -7.81
N LEU A 346 22.04 -18.96 -8.93
CA LEU A 346 20.79 -19.64 -9.25
C LEU A 346 20.63 -19.73 -10.78
N SER A 347 20.09 -20.84 -11.27
CA SER A 347 19.77 -21.04 -12.68
C SER A 347 18.33 -21.52 -12.80
N SER A 348 17.71 -21.28 -13.96
CA SER A 348 16.34 -21.76 -14.21
C SER A 348 16.21 -23.28 -14.13
N ASP A 349 15.14 -23.76 -13.49
CA ASP A 349 14.84 -25.19 -13.29
C ASP A 349 13.73 -25.69 -14.25
N GLY A 350 13.53 -25.02 -15.39
CA GLY A 350 12.43 -25.31 -16.33
C GLY A 350 11.08 -24.71 -15.91
N THR A 351 10.01 -24.99 -16.68
CA THR A 351 8.66 -24.45 -16.43
C THR A 351 7.68 -25.45 -15.82
N GLY A 352 8.00 -26.75 -15.82
CA GLY A 352 7.06 -27.81 -15.40
C GLY A 352 5.71 -27.77 -16.15
N ALA A 353 4.73 -28.48 -15.60
CA ALA A 353 3.35 -28.47 -16.12
C ALA A 353 2.67 -27.11 -15.98
N THR A 354 1.79 -26.77 -16.93
CA THR A 354 1.04 -25.51 -16.95
C THR A 354 -0.40 -25.70 -16.45
N GLY A 355 -0.99 -24.67 -15.84
CA GLY A 355 -2.38 -24.70 -15.41
C GLY A 355 -2.91 -23.31 -15.03
N GLU A 356 -3.72 -23.22 -13.98
CA GLU A 356 -4.34 -21.98 -13.51
C GLU A 356 -3.53 -21.31 -12.37
N ASN A 357 -3.85 -20.04 -12.06
CA ASN A 357 -3.34 -19.32 -10.88
C ASN A 357 -4.50 -18.97 -9.93
N LEU A 358 -5.13 -20.01 -9.35
CA LEU A 358 -6.17 -19.89 -8.33
C LEU A 358 -5.57 -19.93 -6.93
N ILE A 359 -5.53 -18.79 -6.27
CA ILE A 359 -5.02 -18.63 -4.90
C ILE A 359 -6.06 -17.90 -4.04
N SER A 360 -5.95 -17.98 -2.72
CA SER A 360 -6.90 -17.30 -1.82
C SER A 360 -6.41 -15.91 -1.40
N ALA A 361 -7.31 -15.09 -0.86
CA ALA A 361 -6.93 -13.81 -0.24
C ALA A 361 -6.02 -14.04 0.97
N TYR A 362 -6.30 -15.10 1.75
CA TYR A 362 -5.49 -15.51 2.88
C TYR A 362 -4.03 -15.79 2.48
N ASP A 363 -3.79 -16.54 1.40
CA ASP A 363 -2.42 -16.88 1.00
C ASP A 363 -1.61 -15.62 0.62
N LEU A 364 -2.24 -14.64 -0.02
CA LEU A 364 -1.60 -13.37 -0.36
C LEU A 364 -1.27 -12.55 0.88
N VAL A 365 -2.23 -12.43 1.82
CA VAL A 365 -2.01 -11.79 3.11
C VAL A 365 -0.88 -12.47 3.86
N ARG A 366 -0.90 -13.80 3.93
CA ARG A 366 0.11 -14.61 4.60
C ARG A 366 1.51 -14.38 4.02
N LEU A 367 1.68 -14.39 2.70
CA LEU A 367 2.99 -14.22 2.08
C LEU A 367 3.50 -12.77 2.18
N ILE A 368 2.64 -11.77 2.03
CA ILE A 368 3.06 -10.36 2.16
C ILE A 368 3.33 -9.98 3.62
N SER A 369 2.61 -10.58 4.59
CA SER A 369 2.90 -10.41 6.02
C SER A 369 4.19 -11.12 6.43
N MET A 370 4.50 -12.30 5.85
CA MET A 370 5.80 -12.94 6.06
C MET A 370 6.97 -12.06 5.58
N LEU A 371 6.79 -11.32 4.47
CA LEU A 371 7.77 -10.34 3.99
C LEU A 371 7.89 -9.15 4.97
N GLY A 372 6.77 -8.48 5.25
CA GLY A 372 6.79 -7.23 6.01
C GLY A 372 7.09 -7.39 7.50
N TRP A 373 6.74 -8.53 8.09
CA TRP A 373 7.01 -8.82 9.51
C TRP A 373 8.19 -9.77 9.72
N HIS A 374 9.00 -10.06 8.69
CA HIS A 374 10.05 -11.10 8.74
C HIS A 374 10.94 -11.03 9.99
N LEU A 375 11.35 -9.83 10.42
CA LEU A 375 12.18 -9.62 11.62
C LEU A 375 11.45 -9.93 12.95
N HIS A 376 10.13 -9.87 12.94
CA HIS A 376 9.27 -10.02 14.13
C HIS A 376 8.64 -11.40 14.25
N LEU A 377 8.86 -12.27 13.27
CA LEU A 377 8.36 -13.63 13.25
C LEU A 377 9.33 -14.59 13.96
N PRO A 378 8.83 -15.65 14.62
CA PRO A 378 9.69 -16.76 15.02
C PRO A 378 10.24 -17.48 13.78
N GLU A 379 11.40 -18.15 13.91
CA GLU A 379 12.06 -18.85 12.80
C GLU A 379 11.17 -19.88 12.08
N THR A 380 10.22 -20.49 12.80
CA THR A 380 9.24 -21.44 12.27
C THR A 380 8.15 -20.79 11.40
N ALA A 381 8.01 -19.47 11.45
CA ALA A 381 7.04 -18.69 10.71
C ALA A 381 7.63 -17.78 9.62
N LYS A 382 8.94 -17.51 9.67
CA LYS A 382 9.66 -16.71 8.67
C LYS A 382 9.64 -17.32 7.27
N LEU A 383 9.88 -16.50 6.25
CA LEU A 383 10.24 -16.99 4.92
C LEU A 383 11.47 -17.90 5.04
N PRO A 384 11.43 -19.13 4.50
CA PRO A 384 12.45 -20.14 4.78
C PRO A 384 13.80 -19.71 4.21
N SER A 385 14.83 -19.71 5.05
CA SER A 385 16.22 -19.35 4.72
C SER A 385 16.45 -17.89 4.27
N ALA A 386 15.40 -17.10 4.02
CA ALA A 386 15.53 -15.73 3.56
C ALA A 386 16.25 -14.85 4.59
N GLN A 387 17.20 -14.05 4.11
CA GLN A 387 17.91 -13.08 4.92
C GLN A 387 17.30 -11.70 4.75
N TRP A 388 17.25 -10.94 5.84
CA TRP A 388 16.62 -9.62 5.83
C TRP A 388 17.23 -8.67 4.79
N LYS A 389 18.57 -8.65 4.69
CA LYS A 389 19.30 -7.87 3.67
C LYS A 389 18.84 -8.11 2.22
N SER A 390 18.36 -9.32 1.91
CA SER A 390 17.81 -9.62 0.57
C SER A 390 16.33 -9.22 0.45
N LEU A 391 15.58 -9.26 1.56
CA LEU A 391 14.17 -8.91 1.58
C LEU A 391 13.94 -7.39 1.56
N GLU A 392 14.84 -6.59 2.15
CA GLU A 392 14.75 -5.13 2.12
C GLU A 392 14.73 -4.56 0.69
N SER A 393 15.44 -5.18 -0.26
CA SER A 393 15.39 -4.83 -1.68
C SER A 393 13.98 -4.97 -2.25
N VAL A 394 13.27 -6.03 -1.87
CA VAL A 394 11.88 -6.27 -2.29
C VAL A 394 10.95 -5.28 -1.61
N VAL A 395 11.17 -4.97 -0.32
CA VAL A 395 10.41 -3.95 0.40
C VAL A 395 10.52 -2.60 -0.31
N ARG A 396 11.73 -2.13 -0.63
CA ARG A 396 11.95 -0.89 -1.38
C ARG A 396 11.29 -0.93 -2.76
N ALA A 397 11.43 -2.05 -3.48
CA ALA A 397 10.82 -2.21 -4.79
C ALA A 397 9.29 -2.17 -4.72
N MET A 398 8.65 -2.95 -3.85
CA MET A 398 7.19 -3.01 -3.67
C MET A 398 6.60 -1.71 -3.11
N GLY A 399 7.40 -0.90 -2.41
CA GLY A 399 7.02 0.46 -2.00
C GLY A 399 6.69 1.39 -3.19
N ASN A 400 7.13 1.03 -4.39
CA ASN A 400 6.91 1.79 -5.61
C ASN A 400 5.69 1.34 -6.44
N ASP A 401 4.85 0.40 -5.98
CA ASP A 401 3.69 -0.06 -6.77
C ASP A 401 2.80 1.12 -7.19
N THR A 402 2.27 1.01 -8.40
CA THR A 402 1.51 2.09 -9.04
C THR A 402 0.18 2.38 -8.35
N ALA A 403 -0.44 1.37 -7.72
CA ALA A 403 -1.71 1.54 -7.05
C ALA A 403 -1.49 2.07 -5.64
N ARG A 404 -1.96 3.29 -5.40
CA ARG A 404 -1.75 4.01 -4.14
C ARG A 404 -3.01 4.06 -3.28
N TYR A 405 -3.76 2.96 -3.19
CA TYR A 405 -5.02 2.92 -2.43
C TYR A 405 -4.85 3.29 -0.95
N VAL A 406 -3.71 2.94 -0.33
CA VAL A 406 -3.44 3.28 1.07
C VAL A 406 -3.11 4.77 1.21
N ASP A 407 -2.33 5.37 0.29
CA ASP A 407 -2.12 6.82 0.28
C ASP A 407 -3.45 7.55 0.13
N VAL A 408 -4.29 7.12 -0.82
CA VAL A 408 -5.64 7.66 -1.05
C VAL A 408 -6.48 7.57 0.22
N ALA A 409 -6.42 6.44 0.94
CA ALA A 409 -7.12 6.27 2.21
C ALA A 409 -6.63 7.29 3.26
N LEU A 410 -5.32 7.38 3.48
CA LEU A 410 -4.73 8.26 4.50
C LEU A 410 -4.99 9.75 4.21
N GLU A 411 -4.89 10.16 2.94
CA GLU A 411 -5.27 11.50 2.50
C GLU A 411 -6.77 11.73 2.66
N THR A 412 -7.63 10.81 2.20
CA THR A 412 -9.10 10.96 2.29
C THR A 412 -9.57 11.13 3.72
N LEU A 413 -8.91 10.42 4.65
CA LEU A 413 -9.16 10.46 6.09
C LEU A 413 -8.49 11.67 6.78
N GLY A 414 -7.62 12.41 6.08
CA GLY A 414 -6.94 13.60 6.61
C GLY A 414 -5.98 13.29 7.76
N VAL A 415 -5.29 12.14 7.71
CA VAL A 415 -4.41 11.66 8.78
C VAL A 415 -2.93 11.71 8.44
N VAL A 416 -2.55 12.16 7.24
CA VAL A 416 -1.15 12.12 6.75
C VAL A 416 -0.19 12.89 7.67
N ASN A 417 -0.63 14.02 8.24
CA ASN A 417 0.19 14.87 9.12
C ASN A 417 0.24 14.38 10.58
N VAL A 418 -0.49 13.34 10.94
CA VAL A 418 -0.58 12.78 12.31
C VAL A 418 -0.20 11.29 12.35
N ILE A 419 0.49 10.83 11.32
CA ILE A 419 1.17 9.54 11.30
C ILE A 419 2.67 9.77 11.11
N SER A 420 3.47 8.81 11.55
CA SER A 420 4.91 8.79 11.31
C SER A 420 5.37 7.40 10.88
N GLU A 421 6.55 7.37 10.23
CA GLU A 421 7.21 6.15 9.76
C GLU A 421 6.30 5.19 8.96
N PRO A 422 5.56 5.71 7.94
CA PRO A 422 4.68 4.88 7.16
C PRO A 422 5.47 3.92 6.29
N VAL A 423 5.02 2.67 6.23
CA VAL A 423 5.46 1.64 5.28
C VAL A 423 4.22 1.17 4.53
N ILE A 424 4.29 1.23 3.20
CA ILE A 424 3.22 0.75 2.31
C ILE A 424 3.89 -0.04 1.20
N ILE A 425 3.89 -1.36 1.33
CA ILE A 425 4.33 -2.27 0.26
C ILE A 425 3.10 -2.94 -0.33
N SER A 426 2.98 -2.97 -1.64
CA SER A 426 1.78 -3.49 -2.27
C SER A 426 2.03 -4.08 -3.65
N LYS A 427 1.01 -4.78 -4.14
CA LYS A 427 0.90 -5.22 -5.52
C LYS A 427 -0.57 -5.16 -5.93
N VAL A 428 -0.86 -4.42 -6.99
CA VAL A 428 -2.16 -4.48 -7.68
C VAL A 428 -2.17 -5.54 -8.78
N GLY A 429 -3.35 -6.03 -9.13
CA GLY A 429 -3.59 -6.84 -10.31
C GLY A 429 -4.95 -6.60 -10.92
N TRP A 430 -5.04 -6.87 -12.22
CA TRP A 430 -6.27 -6.78 -12.98
C TRP A 430 -6.24 -7.84 -14.07
N GLY A 431 -7.42 -8.23 -14.51
CA GLY A 431 -7.62 -9.12 -15.64
C GLY A 431 -9.09 -9.25 -15.98
N LEU A 432 -9.41 -10.20 -16.86
CA LEU A 432 -10.76 -10.39 -17.39
C LEU A 432 -11.79 -10.58 -16.26
N GLY A 433 -12.46 -9.49 -15.89
CA GLY A 433 -13.58 -9.49 -14.95
C GLY A 433 -13.26 -9.15 -13.50
N SER A 434 -12.03 -8.75 -13.11
CA SER A 434 -11.80 -8.22 -11.75
C SER A 434 -10.52 -7.40 -11.58
N MET A 435 -10.50 -6.56 -10.55
CA MET A 435 -9.29 -5.96 -9.98
C MET A 435 -9.02 -6.54 -8.60
N THR A 436 -7.74 -6.68 -8.27
CA THR A 436 -7.23 -7.30 -7.04
C THR A 436 -6.10 -6.45 -6.47
N TYR A 437 -5.94 -6.48 -5.15
CA TYR A 437 -4.92 -5.70 -4.46
C TYR A 437 -4.45 -6.46 -3.24
N ALA A 438 -3.13 -6.52 -3.01
CA ALA A 438 -2.56 -6.94 -1.73
C ALA A 438 -1.57 -5.90 -1.22
N ALA A 439 -1.56 -5.68 0.09
CA ALA A 439 -0.66 -4.73 0.72
C ALA A 439 -0.29 -5.16 2.14
N LEU A 440 0.87 -4.70 2.59
CA LEU A 440 1.22 -4.59 4.00
C LEU A 440 1.44 -3.12 4.33
N VAL A 441 0.86 -2.71 5.45
CA VAL A 441 0.85 -1.33 5.95
C VAL A 441 1.39 -1.33 7.38
N LYS A 442 2.26 -0.37 7.68
CA LYS A 442 2.71 -0.03 9.03
C LYS A 442 2.73 1.49 9.15
N PHE A 443 2.33 2.05 10.29
CA PHE A 443 2.59 3.44 10.65
C PHE A 443 2.42 3.62 12.16
N VAL A 444 2.98 4.70 12.69
CA VAL A 444 2.75 5.13 14.08
C VAL A 444 1.68 6.22 14.08
N ASP A 445 0.53 5.93 14.68
CA ASP A 445 -0.62 6.84 14.86
C ASP A 445 -0.36 7.76 16.06
N GLN A 446 -0.16 9.06 15.79
CA GLN A 446 0.20 10.06 16.80
C GLN A 446 -1.00 10.86 17.33
N ARG A 447 -2.24 10.47 16.97
CA ARG A 447 -3.46 11.16 17.42
C ARG A 447 -3.82 10.85 18.88
N VAL A 448 -3.30 9.76 19.42
CA VAL A 448 -3.59 9.27 20.78
C VAL A 448 -2.41 9.51 21.72
N THR A 449 -2.70 9.78 22.99
CA THR A 449 -1.69 9.91 24.04
C THR A 449 -1.07 8.54 24.33
N GLN A 450 0.25 8.47 24.24
CA GLN A 450 1.02 7.31 23.74
C GLN A 450 0.65 6.98 22.31
N SER A 451 1.60 7.23 21.38
CA SER A 451 1.38 6.91 19.98
C SER A 451 1.19 5.41 19.80
N LYS A 452 0.40 5.00 18.81
CA LYS A 452 0.08 3.58 18.60
C LYS A 452 0.66 3.08 17.29
N LEU A 453 1.47 2.03 17.37
CA LEU A 453 1.92 1.32 16.18
C LEU A 453 0.74 0.54 15.58
N ARG A 454 0.36 0.89 14.35
CA ARG A 454 -0.65 0.18 13.57
C ARG A 454 0.07 -0.61 12.49
N THR A 455 -0.16 -1.92 12.42
CA THR A 455 0.34 -2.73 11.30
C THR A 455 -0.66 -3.80 10.88
N PHE A 456 -0.84 -3.96 9.58
CA PHE A 456 -1.77 -4.92 9.01
C PHE A 456 -1.39 -5.28 7.58
N ALA A 457 -1.75 -6.49 7.17
CA ALA A 457 -1.73 -6.93 5.78
C ALA A 457 -3.16 -7.15 5.28
N LEU A 458 -3.40 -6.91 3.99
CA LEU A 458 -4.71 -7.13 3.36
C LEU A 458 -4.57 -7.68 1.95
N ALA A 459 -5.59 -8.42 1.50
CA ALA A 459 -5.79 -8.78 0.11
C ALA A 459 -7.27 -8.71 -0.24
N LEU A 460 -7.60 -8.09 -1.37
CA LEU A 460 -8.97 -7.80 -1.80
C LEU A 460 -9.18 -8.20 -3.26
N ARG A 461 -10.40 -8.64 -3.59
CA ARG A 461 -10.85 -8.92 -4.97
C ARG A 461 -12.20 -8.27 -5.26
N CYS A 462 -12.22 -7.38 -6.26
CA CYS A 462 -13.40 -6.71 -6.79
C CYS A 462 -13.76 -7.22 -8.19
N PRO A 463 -14.75 -8.14 -8.33
CA PRO A 463 -15.16 -8.68 -9.62
C PRO A 463 -16.21 -7.85 -10.36
N THR A 464 -16.57 -8.32 -11.56
CA THR A 464 -17.84 -8.03 -12.25
C THR A 464 -19.05 -8.32 -11.34
N PRO A 465 -20.17 -7.56 -11.45
CA PRO A 465 -20.61 -6.83 -12.63
C PRO A 465 -20.26 -5.33 -12.66
N ALA A 466 -19.27 -4.86 -11.88
CA ALA A 466 -18.84 -3.45 -11.95
C ALA A 466 -18.74 -3.01 -13.42
N SER A 467 -19.43 -1.91 -13.72
CA SER A 467 -19.78 -1.43 -15.06
C SER A 467 -18.55 -1.18 -15.94
N ASP A 468 -17.44 -0.80 -15.31
CA ASP A 468 -16.12 -0.67 -15.93
C ASP A 468 -14.99 -0.81 -14.89
N ASP A 469 -13.74 -0.66 -15.36
CA ASP A 469 -12.54 -0.68 -14.54
C ASP A 469 -12.42 0.50 -13.57
N ARG A 470 -13.10 1.63 -13.80
CA ARG A 470 -13.07 2.81 -12.94
C ARG A 470 -13.95 2.60 -11.71
N GLU A 471 -15.08 1.92 -11.89
CA GLU A 471 -15.93 1.49 -10.78
C GLU A 471 -15.22 0.45 -9.90
N ARG A 472 -14.49 -0.51 -10.48
CA ARG A 472 -13.67 -1.47 -9.70
C ARG A 472 -12.58 -0.77 -8.90
N ASP A 473 -11.87 0.16 -9.54
CA ASP A 473 -10.81 0.95 -8.91
C ASP A 473 -11.36 1.78 -7.74
N THR A 474 -12.52 2.41 -7.93
CA THR A 474 -13.22 3.15 -6.87
C THR A 474 -13.66 2.23 -5.72
N ASN A 475 -14.25 1.07 -6.02
CA ASN A 475 -14.68 0.12 -4.99
C ASN A 475 -13.49 -0.42 -4.16
N LEU A 476 -12.34 -0.67 -4.78
CA LEU A 476 -11.12 -1.05 -4.07
C LEU A 476 -10.62 0.10 -3.19
N ALA A 477 -10.58 1.33 -3.70
CA ALA A 477 -10.18 2.51 -2.92
C ALA A 477 -11.09 2.72 -1.70
N VAL A 478 -12.41 2.55 -1.87
CA VAL A 478 -13.39 2.64 -0.78
C VAL A 478 -13.16 1.53 0.25
N ALA A 479 -12.96 0.29 -0.19
CA ALA A 479 -12.72 -0.83 0.71
C ALA A 479 -11.44 -0.66 1.54
N VAL A 480 -10.35 -0.22 0.91
CA VAL A 480 -9.08 0.08 1.61
C VAL A 480 -9.28 1.25 2.58
N THR A 481 -9.98 2.31 2.16
CA THR A 481 -10.28 3.46 3.02
C THR A 481 -11.07 3.05 4.26
N GLU A 482 -12.08 2.18 4.13
CA GLU A 482 -12.85 1.69 5.28
C GLU A 482 -12.04 0.79 6.21
N ILE A 483 -11.16 -0.07 5.68
CA ILE A 483 -10.26 -0.88 6.52
C ILE A 483 -9.33 0.04 7.33
N VAL A 484 -8.69 1.00 6.67
CA VAL A 484 -7.79 1.97 7.32
C VAL A 484 -8.56 2.79 8.37
N ARG A 485 -9.74 3.30 8.03
CA ARG A 485 -10.61 4.06 8.93
C ARG A 485 -10.93 3.26 10.19
N ARG A 486 -11.35 2.00 10.03
CA ARG A 486 -11.72 1.14 11.16
C ARG A 486 -10.53 0.77 12.05
N ILE A 487 -9.34 0.57 11.49
CA ILE A 487 -8.11 0.34 12.28
C ILE A 487 -7.75 1.58 13.08
N ILE A 488 -7.79 2.74 12.43
CA ILE A 488 -7.51 4.06 13.03
C ILE A 488 -8.50 4.41 14.15
N ASN A 489 -9.78 4.04 14.00
CA ASN A 489 -10.82 4.28 15.02
C ASN A 489 -11.08 3.08 15.94
N GLU A 490 -10.25 2.04 15.84
CA GLU A 490 -10.34 0.90 16.74
C GLU A 490 -11.68 0.16 16.67
N GLU A 491 -12.33 0.21 15.50
CA GLU A 491 -13.49 -0.59 15.12
C GLU A 491 -13.08 -1.92 14.48
N LEU A 492 -11.80 -2.06 14.14
CA LEU A 492 -11.13 -3.26 13.62
C LEU A 492 -9.75 -3.30 14.27
N ALA A 493 -9.37 -4.47 14.79
CA ALA A 493 -8.05 -4.72 15.34
C ALA A 493 -7.67 -6.16 15.06
#